data_AF-A0A6B3G0S6-F1
#
_entry.id   AF-A0A6B3G0S6-F1
#
_cell.length_a   1.000
_cell.length_b   1.000
_cell.length_c   1.000
_cell.angle_alpha   90.00
_cell.angle_beta   90.00
_cell.angle_gamma   90.00
#
_symmetry.space_group_name_H-M   'P 1'
#
loop_
_entity.id
_entity.type
_entity.pdbx_description
1 polymer ?
#
loop_
_entity_poly.entity_id
_entity_poly.type
_entity_poly.pdbx_seq_one_letter_code
_entity_poly.pdbx_strand_id
1 'polypeptide(L)' 'MTPPVVHSLREQIREHIVEGIVSGRWKPGERIVERRIATELEVSQTPVREALRELETLRLIESAPNK' A
#
# COMPACT_ATOMS: atom_id res chain seq x y z
N MET A 1 26.66 14.88 -6.21
CA MET A 1 26.22 13.78 -5.33
C MET A 1 24.80 14.08 -4.91
N THR A 2 23.81 13.40 -5.49
CA THR A 2 22.41 13.56 -5.07
C THR A 2 22.28 12.90 -3.69
N PRO A 3 21.75 13.59 -2.66
CA PRO A 3 21.55 12.97 -1.35
C PRO A 3 20.59 11.76 -1.49
N PRO A 4 20.77 10.71 -0.67
CA PRO A 4 19.81 9.61 -0.65
C PRO A 4 18.45 10.16 -0.21
N VAL A 5 17.44 9.96 -1.04
CA VAL A 5 16.06 10.29 -0.69
C VAL A 5 15.63 9.29 0.39
N VAL A 6 15.54 9.74 1.64
CA VAL A 6 15.00 8.93 2.73
C VAL A 6 13.48 8.95 2.59
N HIS A 7 12.94 7.91 1.96
CA HIS A 7 11.49 7.75 1.82
C HIS A 7 10.85 7.54 3.20
N SER A 8 9.75 8.24 3.45
CA SER A 8 8.95 8.00 4.66
C SER A 8 8.40 6.57 4.67
N LEU A 9 8.11 6.02 5.85
CA LEU A 9 7.55 4.66 5.95
C LEU A 9 6.26 4.50 5.12
N ARG A 10 5.40 5.52 5.12
CA ARG A 10 4.19 5.55 4.30
C ARG A 10 4.50 5.46 2.80
N GLU A 11 5.53 6.17 2.35
CA GLU A 11 5.93 6.17 0.95
C GLU A 11 6.51 4.82 0.52
N GLN A 12 7.31 4.18 1.37
CA GLN A 12 7.80 2.81 1.14
C GLN A 12 6.65 1.80 1.05
N ILE A 13 5.64 1.91 1.94
CA ILE A 13 4.45 1.04 1.89
C ILE A 13 3.66 1.28 0.60
N ARG A 14 3.47 2.55 0.20
CA ARG A 14 2.78 2.91 -1.04
C ARG A 14 3.48 2.30 -2.25
N GLU A 15 4.80 2.44 -2.34
CA GLU A 15 5.61 1.86 -3.43
C GLU A 15 5.50 0.35 -3.46
N HIS A 16 5.63 -0.33 -2.32
CA HIS A 16 5.43 -1.77 -2.20
C HIS A 16 4.07 -2.22 -2.74
N ILE A 17 2.99 -1.49 -2.43
CA ILE A 17 1.64 -1.83 -2.90
C ILE A 17 1.53 -1.60 -4.42
N VAL A 18 2.04 -0.48 -4.93
CA VAL A 18 2.03 -0.16 -6.37
C VAL A 18 2.82 -1.19 -7.16
N GLU A 19 4.01 -1.58 -6.71
CA GLU A 19 4.81 -2.63 -7.33
C GLU A 19 4.06 -3.95 -7.36
N GLY A 20 3.36 -4.31 -6.28
CA GLY A 20 2.53 -5.51 -6.26
C GLY A 20 1.35 -5.45 -7.24
N ILE A 21 0.71 -4.29 -7.44
CA ILE A 21 -0.34 -4.13 -8.44
C ILE A 21 0.24 -4.26 -9.85
N VAL A 22 1.33 -3.55 -10.15
CA VAL A 22 1.97 -3.52 -11.47
C VAL A 22 2.55 -4.88 -11.86
N SER A 23 3.13 -5.60 -10.91
CA SER A 23 3.66 -6.96 -11.13
C SER A 23 2.57 -8.04 -11.21
N GLY A 24 1.32 -7.70 -10.88
CA GLY A 24 0.20 -8.65 -10.85
C GLY A 24 0.18 -9.55 -9.61
N ARG A 25 0.90 -9.20 -8.53
CA ARG A 25 0.76 -9.82 -7.20
C ARG A 25 -0.69 -9.73 -6.72
N TRP A 26 -1.33 -8.58 -6.93
CA TRP A 26 -2.77 -8.41 -6.77
C TRP A 26 -3.41 -8.21 -8.13
N LYS A 27 -4.37 -9.07 -8.47
CA LYS A 27 -5.13 -8.94 -9.72
C LYS A 27 -6.29 -7.93 -9.55
N PRO A 28 -6.81 -7.35 -10.65
CA PRO A 28 -8.02 -6.54 -10.58
C PRO A 28 -9.17 -7.27 -9.87
N GLY A 29 -9.78 -6.61 -8.89
CA GLY A 29 -10.83 -7.19 -8.04
C GLY A 29 -10.34 -8.04 -6.87
N GLU A 30 -9.03 -8.29 -6.76
CA GLU A 30 -8.46 -8.99 -5.62
C GLU A 30 -8.40 -8.08 -4.38
N ARG A 31 -8.76 -8.64 -3.23
CA ARG A 31 -8.81 -7.87 -1.98
C ARG A 31 -7.41 -7.68 -1.40
N ILE A 32 -7.00 -6.43 -1.29
CA ILE A 32 -5.84 -6.02 -0.50
C ILE A 32 -6.26 -5.91 0.97
N VAL A 33 -5.56 -6.63 1.86
CA VAL A 33 -5.89 -6.69 3.29
C VAL A 33 -4.84 -5.95 4.10
N GLU A 34 -5.23 -4.83 4.72
CA GLU A 34 -4.36 -3.96 5.52
C GLU A 34 -3.53 -4.74 6.55
N ARG A 35 -4.16 -5.62 7.34
CA ARG A 35 -3.48 -6.44 8.35
C ARG A 35 -2.40 -7.35 7.75
N ARG A 36 -2.60 -7.87 6.54
CA ARG A 36 -1.61 -8.73 5.88
C ARG A 36 -0.37 -7.94 5.51
N ILE A 37 -0.54 -6.77 4.91
CA ILE A 37 0.57 -5.87 4.57
C ILE A 37 1.32 -5.43 5.84
N ALA A 38 0.59 -5.02 6.88
CA ALA A 38 1.20 -4.62 8.15
C ALA A 38 2.06 -5.73 8.76
N THR A 39 1.59 -6.99 8.66
CA THR A 39 2.34 -8.16 9.14
C THR A 39 3.56 -8.46 8.25
N GLU A 40 3.40 -8.41 6.92
CA GLU A 40 4.48 -8.66 5.95
C GLU A 40 5.63 -7.66 6.08
N LEU A 41 5.31 -6.39 6.33
CA LEU A 41 6.27 -5.31 6.45
C LEU A 41 6.71 -5.02 7.89
N GLU A 42 6.22 -5.80 8.87
CA GLU A 42 6.51 -5.63 10.31
C GLU A 42 6.22 -4.21 10.86
N VAL A 43 5.10 -3.63 10.44
CA VAL A 43 4.68 -2.28 10.81
C VAL A 43 3.30 -2.28 11.49
N SER A 44 2.94 -1.15 12.08
CA SER A 44 1.56 -0.97 12.55
C SER A 44 0.59 -0.79 11.37
N GLN A 45 -0.70 -0.98 11.64
CA GLN A 45 -1.77 -0.83 10.64
C GLN A 45 -1.98 0.63 10.19
N THR A 46 -1.74 1.60 11.08
CA THR A 46 -1.95 3.03 10.79
C THR A 46 -1.26 3.53 9.51
N PRO A 47 0.06 3.39 9.32
CA PRO A 47 0.73 3.86 8.10
C PRO A 47 0.29 3.09 6.84
N VAL A 48 -0.12 1.82 6.99
CA VAL A 48 -0.66 1.03 5.87
C VAL A 48 -2.01 1.58 5.43
N ARG A 49 -2.90 1.89 6.37
CA ARG A 49 -4.20 2.50 6.08
C ARG A 49 -4.05 3.85 5.38
N GLU A 50 -3.09 4.66 5.80
CA GLU A 50 -2.79 5.96 5.16
C GLU A 50 -2.31 5.78 3.72
N ALA A 51 -1.38 4.85 3.49
CA ALA A 51 -0.92 4.52 2.14
C ALA A 51 -2.07 4.00 1.26
N LEU A 52 -2.93 3.12 1.78
CA LEU A 52 -4.11 2.63 1.04
C LEU A 52 -5.10 3.75 0.71
N ARG A 53 -5.36 4.69 1.63
CA ARG A 53 -6.22 5.87 1.36
C ARG A 53 -5.65 6.77 0.27
N GLU A 54 -4.35 6.94 0.24
CA GLU A 54 -3.67 7.68 -0.84
C GLU A 54 -3.86 6.98 -2.19
N LEU A 55 -3.67 5.65 -2.24
CA LEU A 55 -3.89 4.85 -3.45
C LEU A 55 -5.35 4.85 -3.92
N GLU A 56 -6.30 4.88 -2.98
CA GLU A 56 -7.74 5.03 -3.27
C GLU A 56 -8.03 6.40 -3.88
N THR A 57 -7.41 7.47 -3.34
CA THR A 57 -7.54 8.83 -3.88
C THR A 57 -7.00 8.92 -5.32
N LEU A 58 -5.95 8.16 -5.62
CA LEU A 58 -5.37 8.03 -6.96
C LEU A 58 -6.13 7.06 -7.87
N ARG A 59 -7.25 6.47 -7.41
CA ARG A 59 -8.08 5.52 -8.16
C ARG A 59 -7.35 4.24 -8.58
N LEU A 60 -6.31 3.85 -7.84
CA LEU A 60 -5.61 2.58 -8.06
C LEU A 60 -6.29 1.41 -7.35
N ILE A 61 -7.02 1.70 -6.27
CA ILE A 61 -7.80 0.74 -5.49
C ILE A 61 -9.14 1.36 -5.07
N GLU A 62 -10.04 0.53 -4.57
CA GLU A 62 -11.33 0.96 -4.01
C GLU A 62 -11.54 0.32 -2.62
N SER A 63 -12.16 1.06 -1.69
CA SER A 63 -12.60 0.48 -0.43
C SER A 63 -13.80 -0.45 -0.63
N ALA A 64 -13.69 -1.66 -0.09
CA ALA A 64 -14.80 -2.60 -0.03
C ALA A 64 -15.45 -2.52 1.36
N PRO A 65 -16.79 -2.35 1.47
CA PRO A 65 -17.46 -2.37 2.75
C PRO A 65 -17.26 -3.72 3.45
N ASN A 66 -16.96 -3.67 4.75
CA ASN A 66 -17.01 -4.87 5.58
C ASN A 66 -18.49 -5.26 5.75
N LYS A 67 -18.89 -6.40 5.17
CA LYS A 67 -20.13 -7.07 5.61
C LYS A 67 -19.90 -7.75 6.94
#